data_AF-A0A2P2BRE8-F1
#
_entry.id   AF-A0A2P2BRE8-F1
#
_cell.length_a   1.000
_cell.length_b   1.000
_cell.length_c   1.000
_cell.angle_alpha   90.00
_cell.angle_beta   90.00
_cell.angle_gamma   90.00
#
_symmetry.space_group_name_H-M   'P 1'
#
loop_
_entity.id
_entity.type
_entity.pdbx_description
1 polymer ?
#
loop_
_entity_poly.entity_id
_entity_poly.type
_entity_poly.pdbx_seq_one_letter_code
_entity_poly.pdbx_strand_id
1 'polypeptide(L)'
;MKISKKLLALGVSFSIAISNVSGVHALSSIEEIKGRDRYETAGMIADKQDYNTAIVVNSHKSLADGLSASGLAGVVNAPILLATDNEIPYETDSRLIKVDKIYVVGGENAVTPNIEHYYRRFGIEVERLSGNDRIETSYAVAEEVKEQLELQGKKIDKIFLTNGYKGEPDAMSIAPVSARDNAPIILTNGQSIPFNAKDIDSYVIGGKTNMSDNLVQDTKSERLGGTDRFDTNKKIINKFYPGSKEFHITKAYNLVDALTGSTIAKNTPIVLVHNNSDKSILKGATKVTALGGIDESIIQECINAVNGVVLSGNIEVHFINVGQGDATYIEMPDGTDILIDAGESKYGSTVVNYLNSQEKGMDLDYLISTHPDADHVGGMQEVFKQLNVKNFYYPADAPHNTQTWKNVLSLANTEGCKILDSKPGTIISGGGATLKFIHPTKDYNDNNEDSVVGLLDYNNTEVLLTGDAEAITEQDMVSQNLVPDVDVLKVGHHGSNTSTTQEFLNKAKPEHAVISVGENSYGHPTQNILNRLFGIGSKVWRTDKNGHVIMTSDGNNIDMKSITGGPQTKPDPEPTPPPTVDKIVYANGGSSSSNKYHKTATSHGMKGAIKMTESEAKKKGYIACKTCF
;
A
#
# COMPACT_ATOMS: atom_id res chain seq x y z
N MET A 1 44.89 3.60 -62.06
CA MET A 1 44.26 4.40 -60.98
C MET A 1 43.32 3.47 -60.22
N LYS A 2 43.61 3.19 -58.95
CA LYS A 2 42.84 2.26 -58.10
C LYS A 2 41.63 2.98 -57.48
N ILE A 3 40.58 2.18 -57.37
CA ILE A 3 39.22 2.45 -56.87
C ILE A 3 39.21 2.88 -55.40
N SER A 4 38.32 3.81 -55.03
CA SER A 4 37.77 3.90 -53.66
C SER A 4 36.25 3.74 -53.69
N LYS A 5 35.79 2.67 -53.03
CA LYS A 5 34.40 2.33 -52.76
C LYS A 5 33.77 3.35 -51.79
N LYS A 6 32.56 3.80 -52.09
CA LYS A 6 31.46 3.94 -51.12
C LYS A 6 30.14 4.05 -51.89
N LEU A 7 29.46 2.89 -51.96
CA LEU A 7 28.10 2.74 -52.44
C LEU A 7 27.12 3.06 -51.30
N LEU A 8 25.94 3.52 -51.74
CA LEU A 8 24.62 3.42 -51.11
C LEU A 8 24.34 4.27 -49.85
N ALA A 9 23.80 5.46 -50.11
CA ALA A 9 22.72 6.01 -49.30
C ALA A 9 21.40 5.68 -50.04
N LEU A 10 20.57 4.80 -49.48
CA LEU A 10 19.21 4.54 -49.93
C LEU A 10 18.26 4.85 -48.77
N GLY A 11 17.15 5.49 -49.13
CA GLY A 11 16.35 6.31 -48.24
C GLY A 11 15.58 5.60 -47.13
N VAL A 12 15.36 6.35 -46.06
CA VAL A 12 14.29 6.09 -45.10
C VAL A 12 13.26 7.19 -45.33
N SER A 13 12.15 6.78 -45.94
CA SER A 13 10.97 7.58 -46.17
C SER A 13 10.33 7.98 -44.85
N PHE A 14 10.04 9.28 -44.71
CA PHE A 14 9.37 9.89 -43.58
C PHE A 14 7.87 9.54 -43.64
N SER A 15 7.48 8.44 -43.02
CA SER A 15 6.06 8.13 -42.79
C SER A 15 5.64 8.79 -41.47
N ILE A 16 5.15 10.02 -41.54
CA ILE A 16 4.35 10.60 -40.46
C ILE A 16 3.06 9.77 -40.41
N ALA A 17 3.02 8.80 -39.50
CA ALA A 17 1.76 8.24 -39.05
C ALA A 17 1.04 9.37 -38.31
N ILE A 18 0.04 9.97 -38.96
CA ILE A 18 -1.01 10.71 -38.28
C ILE A 18 -1.78 9.64 -37.49
N SER A 19 -1.32 9.35 -36.28
CA SER A 19 -2.17 8.72 -35.29
C SER A 19 -3.33 9.69 -35.07
N ASN A 20 -4.53 9.25 -35.40
CA ASN A 20 -5.74 9.85 -34.85
C ASN A 20 -5.65 9.69 -33.33
N VAL A 21 -5.04 10.68 -32.66
CA VAL A 21 -5.20 10.85 -31.22
C VAL A 21 -6.63 11.34 -31.07
N SER A 22 -7.56 10.39 -30.97
CA SER A 22 -8.89 10.66 -30.40
C SER A 22 -8.63 11.41 -29.11
N GLY A 23 -9.09 12.67 -29.02
CA GLY A 23 -8.92 13.47 -27.82
C GLY A 23 -9.46 12.69 -26.63
N VAL A 24 -8.57 12.20 -25.78
CA VAL A 24 -8.96 11.68 -24.47
C VAL A 24 -9.40 12.92 -23.70
N HIS A 25 -10.71 13.17 -23.67
CA HIS A 25 -11.27 14.16 -22.77
C HIS A 25 -11.00 13.66 -21.35
N ALA A 26 -10.00 14.24 -20.70
CA ALA A 26 -9.77 14.01 -19.27
C ALA A 26 -11.03 14.46 -18.52
N LEU A 27 -11.57 13.57 -17.69
CA LEU A 27 -12.70 13.90 -16.83
C LEU A 27 -12.18 14.90 -15.77
N SER A 28 -12.69 16.13 -15.78
CA SER A 28 -12.25 17.18 -14.86
C SER A 28 -13.07 17.25 -13.58
N SER A 29 -14.25 16.64 -13.56
CA SER A 29 -15.20 16.66 -12.44
C SER A 29 -16.17 15.48 -12.53
N ILE A 30 -16.69 15.06 -11.38
CA ILE A 30 -17.74 14.04 -11.27
C ILE A 30 -19.06 14.73 -10.97
N GLU A 31 -20.14 14.37 -11.68
CA GLU A 31 -21.49 14.86 -11.37
C GLU A 31 -21.94 14.27 -10.04
N GLU A 32 -22.43 15.09 -9.10
CA GLU A 32 -22.96 14.62 -7.82
C GLU A 32 -24.49 14.72 -7.79
N ILE A 33 -25.14 13.62 -7.41
CA ILE A 33 -26.54 13.61 -6.96
C ILE A 33 -26.50 13.55 -5.43
N LYS A 34 -26.55 14.72 -4.80
CA LYS A 34 -26.38 14.89 -3.35
C LYS A 34 -27.36 15.94 -2.83
N GLY A 35 -28.22 15.51 -1.93
CA GLY A 35 -29.07 16.38 -1.12
C GLY A 35 -28.38 16.83 0.16
N ARG A 36 -29.06 17.67 0.93
CA ARG A 36 -28.60 18.12 2.26
C ARG A 36 -28.47 16.99 3.29
N ASP A 37 -29.23 15.92 3.08
CA ASP A 37 -29.23 14.71 3.87
C ASP A 37 -29.60 13.50 2.97
N ARG A 38 -29.73 12.31 3.58
CA ARG A 38 -30.06 11.08 2.86
C ARG A 38 -31.47 11.09 2.26
N TYR A 39 -32.42 11.81 2.87
CA TYR A 39 -33.80 11.85 2.42
C TYR A 39 -33.93 12.71 1.17
N GLU A 40 -33.29 13.89 1.16
CA GLU A 40 -33.22 14.73 -0.04
C GLU A 40 -32.40 14.03 -1.13
N THR A 41 -31.30 13.34 -0.79
CA THR A 41 -30.52 12.58 -1.78
C THR A 41 -31.38 11.50 -2.44
N ALA A 42 -32.14 10.72 -1.67
CA ALA A 42 -33.09 9.73 -2.20
C ALA A 42 -34.18 10.38 -3.06
N GLY A 43 -34.72 11.53 -2.63
CA GLY A 43 -35.68 12.32 -3.40
C GLY A 43 -35.11 12.80 -4.74
N MET A 44 -33.88 13.32 -4.76
CA MET A 44 -33.21 13.75 -5.99
C MET A 44 -32.90 12.58 -6.93
N ILE A 45 -32.61 11.38 -6.41
CA ILE A 45 -32.48 10.15 -7.20
C ILE A 45 -33.83 9.73 -7.78
N ALA A 46 -34.91 9.84 -7.00
CA ALA A 46 -36.26 9.56 -7.46
C ALA A 46 -36.68 10.50 -8.59
N ASP A 47 -36.37 11.80 -8.48
CA ASP A 47 -36.69 12.82 -9.49
C ASP A 47 -35.98 12.60 -10.84
N LYS A 48 -35.02 11.66 -10.94
CA LYS A 48 -34.39 11.23 -12.20
C LYS A 48 -35.19 10.15 -12.94
N GLN A 49 -36.30 9.69 -12.39
CA GLN A 49 -37.15 8.63 -12.92
C GLN A 49 -38.58 9.15 -13.12
N ASP A 50 -39.27 8.62 -14.14
CA ASP A 50 -40.71 8.73 -14.22
C ASP A 50 -41.33 7.55 -13.47
N TYR A 51 -42.12 7.82 -12.43
CA TYR A 51 -42.74 6.80 -11.59
C TYR A 51 -44.13 7.23 -11.10
N ASN A 52 -45.02 6.26 -10.94
CA ASN A 52 -46.31 6.41 -10.26
C ASN A 52 -46.46 5.46 -9.06
N THR A 53 -45.40 4.71 -8.75
CA THR A 53 -45.29 3.81 -7.61
C THR A 53 -44.00 4.14 -6.88
N ALA A 54 -43.98 4.09 -5.55
CA ALA A 54 -42.77 4.29 -4.75
C ALA A 54 -42.59 3.19 -3.71
N ILE A 55 -41.34 2.90 -3.35
CA ILE A 55 -41.00 1.97 -2.28
C ILE A 55 -40.41 2.77 -1.11
N VAL A 56 -40.89 2.53 0.10
CA VAL A 56 -40.44 3.19 1.32
C VAL A 56 -39.70 2.18 2.19
N VAL A 57 -38.47 2.53 2.58
CA VAL A 57 -37.62 1.74 3.48
C VAL A 57 -37.19 2.59 4.68
N ASN A 58 -37.00 1.96 5.84
CA ASN A 58 -36.46 2.67 7.01
C ASN A 58 -34.95 2.86 6.88
N SER A 59 -34.46 4.09 7.09
CA SER A 59 -33.03 4.43 6.99
C SER A 59 -32.27 4.50 8.32
N HIS A 60 -32.94 4.39 9.47
CA HIS A 60 -32.36 4.54 10.81
C HIS A 60 -32.22 3.20 11.57
N LYS A 61 -33.27 2.38 11.60
CA LYS A 61 -33.35 1.12 12.35
C LYS A 61 -33.18 -0.14 11.49
N SER A 62 -33.55 -0.10 10.20
CA SER A 62 -33.58 -1.32 9.39
C SER A 62 -33.27 -1.12 7.90
N LEU A 63 -32.16 -0.43 7.58
CA LEU A 63 -31.64 -0.45 6.21
C LEU A 63 -31.51 -1.89 5.65
N ALA A 64 -31.27 -2.84 6.56
CA ALA A 64 -31.30 -4.28 6.32
C ALA A 64 -32.58 -4.82 5.66
N ASP A 65 -33.77 -4.29 6.00
CA ASP A 65 -35.04 -4.71 5.39
C ASP A 65 -35.12 -4.25 3.92
N GLY A 66 -34.54 -3.07 3.65
CA GLY A 66 -34.42 -2.50 2.31
C GLY A 66 -33.47 -3.24 1.38
N LEU A 67 -32.61 -4.13 1.88
CA LEU A 67 -31.64 -4.87 1.05
C LEU A 67 -32.29 -5.68 -0.08
N SER A 68 -33.54 -6.09 0.12
CA SER A 68 -34.33 -6.89 -0.85
C SER A 68 -35.12 -6.05 -1.84
N ALA A 69 -35.29 -4.74 -1.60
CA ALA A 69 -36.25 -3.89 -2.29
C ALA A 69 -35.90 -3.61 -3.76
N SER A 70 -34.62 -3.75 -4.15
CA SER A 70 -34.16 -3.33 -5.49
C SER A 70 -34.76 -4.16 -6.63
N GLY A 71 -35.04 -5.45 -6.41
CA GLY A 71 -35.71 -6.29 -7.42
C GLY A 71 -37.13 -5.82 -7.69
N LEU A 72 -37.88 -5.54 -6.62
CA LEU A 72 -39.24 -4.98 -6.73
C LEU A 72 -39.21 -3.61 -7.40
N ALA A 73 -38.28 -2.74 -7.01
CA ALA A 73 -38.07 -1.42 -7.63
C ALA A 73 -37.88 -1.51 -9.15
N GLY A 74 -37.16 -2.54 -9.62
CA GLY A 74 -37.02 -2.89 -11.03
C GLY A 74 -38.36 -3.22 -11.68
N VAL A 75 -39.09 -4.19 -11.10
CA VAL A 75 -40.32 -4.78 -11.66
C VAL A 75 -41.44 -3.74 -11.80
N VAL A 76 -41.64 -2.91 -10.78
CA VAL A 76 -42.71 -1.91 -10.73
C VAL A 76 -42.27 -0.51 -11.18
N ASN A 77 -41.03 -0.36 -11.64
CA ASN A 77 -40.42 0.92 -12.02
C ASN A 77 -40.64 2.02 -10.95
N ALA A 78 -40.17 1.75 -9.73
CA ALA A 78 -40.36 2.60 -8.58
C ALA A 78 -39.01 3.05 -7.98
N PRO A 79 -38.86 4.31 -7.54
CA PRO A 79 -37.74 4.71 -6.72
C PRO A 79 -37.87 4.12 -5.31
N ILE A 80 -36.72 4.03 -4.63
CA ILE A 80 -36.67 3.73 -3.20
C ILE A 80 -36.47 5.05 -2.45
N LEU A 81 -37.43 5.38 -1.60
CA LEU A 81 -37.44 6.55 -0.73
C LEU A 81 -37.30 6.14 0.73
N LEU A 82 -36.86 7.08 1.56
CA LEU A 82 -36.43 6.79 2.92
C LEU A 82 -37.41 7.35 3.95
N ALA A 83 -37.69 6.56 4.98
CA ALA A 83 -38.44 6.95 6.16
C ALA A 83 -37.59 6.82 7.42
N THR A 84 -38.09 7.39 8.51
CA THR A 84 -37.68 7.03 9.87
C THR A 84 -38.67 6.01 10.46
N ASP A 85 -38.55 5.69 11.75
CA ASP A 85 -39.50 4.80 12.42
C ASP A 85 -40.88 5.45 12.63
N ASN A 86 -40.91 6.72 13.00
CA ASN A 86 -42.14 7.40 13.43
C ASN A 86 -42.60 8.53 12.51
N GLU A 87 -41.79 8.95 11.54
CA GLU A 87 -42.09 10.05 10.64
C GLU A 87 -41.61 9.80 9.20
N ILE A 88 -42.34 10.36 8.24
CA ILE A 88 -41.87 10.55 6.88
C ILE A 88 -41.29 11.97 6.77
N PRO A 89 -39.98 12.11 6.51
CA PRO A 89 -39.37 13.41 6.28
C PRO A 89 -40.01 14.13 5.09
N TYR A 90 -40.05 15.45 5.13
CA TYR A 90 -40.69 16.27 4.10
C TYR A 90 -40.15 15.99 2.69
N GLU A 91 -38.86 15.72 2.60
CA GLU A 91 -38.14 15.41 1.37
C GLU A 91 -38.73 14.16 0.69
N THR A 92 -39.10 13.17 1.50
CA THR A 92 -39.77 11.94 1.06
C THR A 92 -41.26 12.19 0.81
N ASP A 93 -41.97 12.85 1.73
CA ASP A 93 -43.42 13.08 1.63
C ASP A 93 -43.80 13.82 0.34
N SER A 94 -43.03 14.86 -0.01
CA SER A 94 -43.24 15.67 -1.22
C SER A 94 -43.13 14.88 -2.55
N ARG A 95 -42.52 13.69 -2.53
CA ARG A 95 -42.49 12.74 -3.65
C ARG A 95 -43.59 11.69 -3.53
N LEU A 96 -43.90 11.22 -2.31
CA LEU A 96 -44.93 10.19 -2.08
C LEU A 96 -46.35 10.69 -2.36
N ILE A 97 -46.68 11.95 -2.10
CA ILE A 97 -48.04 12.47 -2.37
C ILE A 97 -48.43 12.52 -3.87
N LYS A 98 -47.48 12.22 -4.76
CA LYS A 98 -47.66 12.27 -6.22
C LYS A 98 -47.85 10.89 -6.86
N VAL A 99 -47.79 9.81 -6.07
CA VAL A 99 -47.84 8.44 -6.59
C VAL A 99 -49.22 7.82 -6.37
N ASP A 100 -49.55 6.80 -7.16
CA ASP A 100 -50.78 6.03 -7.04
C ASP A 100 -50.63 4.92 -6.00
N LYS A 101 -49.42 4.34 -5.88
CA LYS A 101 -49.13 3.21 -4.98
C LYS A 101 -47.81 3.37 -4.21
N ILE A 102 -47.83 2.94 -2.94
CA ILE A 102 -46.67 2.90 -2.05
C ILE A 102 -46.49 1.49 -1.50
N TYR A 103 -45.31 0.91 -1.70
CA TYR A 103 -44.87 -0.27 -0.95
C TYR A 103 -44.07 0.16 0.28
N VAL A 104 -44.43 -0.33 1.45
CA VAL A 104 -43.65 -0.15 2.69
C VAL A 104 -42.91 -1.44 2.97
N VAL A 105 -41.58 -1.43 2.91
CA VAL A 105 -40.76 -2.62 3.19
C VAL A 105 -40.23 -2.57 4.62
N GLY A 106 -40.58 -3.58 5.40
CA GLY A 106 -40.23 -3.71 6.81
C GLY A 106 -41.45 -3.76 7.74
N GLY A 107 -41.27 -4.39 8.89
CA GLY A 107 -42.34 -4.56 9.88
C GLY A 107 -42.79 -3.24 10.53
N GLU A 108 -43.83 -3.31 11.35
CA GLU A 108 -44.41 -2.13 12.01
C GLU A 108 -43.44 -1.41 12.96
N ASN A 109 -42.45 -2.15 13.51
CA ASN A 109 -41.38 -1.58 14.33
C ASN A 109 -40.33 -0.82 13.51
N ALA A 110 -40.21 -1.15 12.22
CA ALA A 110 -39.34 -0.45 11.28
C ALA A 110 -40.05 0.79 10.75
N VAL A 111 -41.29 0.69 10.29
CA VAL A 111 -42.04 1.84 9.77
C VAL A 111 -43.44 1.78 10.39
N THR A 112 -43.79 2.72 11.25
CA THR A 112 -45.07 2.66 11.98
C THR A 112 -46.30 2.64 11.05
N PRO A 113 -47.40 1.95 11.41
CA PRO A 113 -48.62 1.88 10.58
C PRO A 113 -49.30 3.23 10.32
N ASN A 114 -49.00 4.26 11.13
CA ASN A 114 -49.55 5.61 10.95
C ASN A 114 -49.30 6.18 9.54
N ILE A 115 -48.19 5.80 8.92
CA ILE A 115 -47.80 6.21 7.57
C ILE A 115 -48.80 5.69 6.54
N GLU A 116 -49.28 4.46 6.68
CA GLU A 116 -50.28 3.88 5.78
C GLU A 116 -51.61 4.60 5.91
N HIS A 117 -52.04 4.88 7.15
CA HIS A 117 -53.28 5.61 7.41
C HIS A 117 -53.24 7.03 6.84
N TYR A 118 -52.07 7.67 6.84
CA TYR A 118 -51.88 8.99 6.27
C TYR A 118 -52.10 8.97 4.76
N TYR A 119 -51.38 8.14 4.01
CA TYR A 119 -51.45 8.13 2.54
C TYR A 119 -52.77 7.57 1.98
N ARG A 120 -53.38 6.57 2.64
CA ARG A 120 -54.70 6.05 2.22
C ARG A 120 -55.79 7.12 2.24
N ARG A 121 -55.69 8.15 3.11
CA ARG A 121 -56.65 9.28 3.14
C ARG A 121 -56.56 10.17 1.91
N PHE A 122 -55.43 10.15 1.20
CA PHE A 122 -55.23 10.86 -0.06
C PHE A 122 -55.55 9.99 -1.28
N GLY A 123 -56.12 8.79 -1.09
CA GLY A 123 -56.47 7.87 -2.17
C GLY A 123 -55.30 7.06 -2.71
N ILE A 124 -54.14 7.11 -2.05
CA ILE A 124 -52.94 6.36 -2.44
C ILE A 124 -53.05 4.93 -1.90
N GLU A 125 -52.83 3.95 -2.76
CA GLU A 125 -52.75 2.55 -2.37
C GLU A 125 -51.48 2.33 -1.54
N VAL A 126 -51.58 1.66 -0.39
CA VAL A 126 -50.41 1.34 0.43
C VAL A 126 -50.40 -0.15 0.71
N GLU A 127 -49.24 -0.77 0.53
CA GLU A 127 -49.03 -2.20 0.75
C GLU A 127 -47.77 -2.41 1.57
N ARG A 128 -47.86 -3.17 2.66
CA ARG A 128 -46.71 -3.47 3.51
C ARG A 128 -46.17 -4.86 3.19
N LEU A 129 -44.87 -4.92 2.92
CA LEU A 129 -44.12 -6.14 2.70
C LEU A 129 -43.21 -6.37 3.90
N SER A 130 -43.53 -7.35 4.75
CA SER A 130 -42.81 -7.59 5.99
C SER A 130 -42.90 -9.05 6.45
N GLY A 131 -41.89 -9.50 7.19
CA GLY A 131 -41.90 -10.75 7.95
C GLY A 131 -41.43 -10.55 9.38
N ASN A 132 -41.21 -11.65 10.12
CA ASN A 132 -40.74 -11.60 11.51
C ASN A 132 -39.29 -11.09 11.64
N ASP A 133 -38.50 -11.25 10.58
CA ASP A 133 -37.14 -10.75 10.47
C ASP A 133 -36.84 -10.28 9.03
N ARG A 134 -35.60 -9.85 8.80
CA ARG A 134 -35.12 -9.39 7.48
C ARG A 134 -35.18 -10.49 6.41
N ILE A 135 -35.01 -11.76 6.79
CA ILE A 135 -35.04 -12.90 5.87
C ILE A 135 -36.48 -13.10 5.40
N GLU A 136 -37.43 -13.20 6.32
CA GLU A 136 -38.85 -13.32 5.97
C GLU A 136 -39.37 -12.08 5.23
N THR A 137 -38.90 -10.88 5.59
CA THR A 137 -39.20 -9.65 4.83
C THR A 137 -38.71 -9.75 3.39
N SER A 138 -37.52 -10.30 3.16
CA SER A 138 -37.03 -10.54 1.79
C SER A 138 -37.87 -11.55 1.01
N TYR A 139 -38.50 -12.52 1.68
CA TYR A 139 -39.43 -13.46 1.03
C TYR A 139 -40.75 -12.78 0.67
N ALA A 140 -41.28 -11.91 1.52
CA ALA A 140 -42.47 -11.11 1.20
C ALA A 140 -42.21 -10.22 -0.03
N VAL A 141 -41.04 -9.58 -0.10
CA VAL A 141 -40.63 -8.80 -1.28
C VAL A 141 -40.49 -9.70 -2.53
N ALA A 142 -39.94 -10.90 -2.38
CA ALA A 142 -39.80 -11.83 -3.50
C ALA A 142 -41.14 -12.37 -4.02
N GLU A 143 -42.12 -12.59 -3.15
CA GLU A 143 -43.47 -12.98 -3.57
C GLU A 143 -44.15 -11.83 -4.31
N GLU A 144 -44.03 -10.59 -3.84
CA GLU A 144 -44.54 -9.42 -4.58
C GLU A 144 -43.87 -9.29 -5.96
N VAL A 145 -42.54 -9.49 -6.04
CA VAL A 145 -41.82 -9.53 -7.32
C VAL A 145 -42.41 -10.59 -8.26
N LYS A 146 -42.73 -11.78 -7.73
CA LYS A 146 -43.35 -12.85 -8.50
C LYS A 146 -44.73 -12.46 -8.99
N GLU A 147 -45.60 -11.94 -8.13
CA GLU A 147 -46.96 -11.51 -8.49
C GLU A 147 -46.93 -10.44 -9.57
N GLN A 148 -46.08 -9.42 -9.42
CA GLN A 148 -45.95 -8.34 -10.40
C GLN A 148 -45.37 -8.83 -11.74
N LEU A 149 -44.46 -9.81 -11.74
CA LEU A 149 -43.98 -10.45 -12.97
C LEU A 149 -45.07 -11.28 -13.65
N GLU A 150 -45.88 -12.01 -12.89
CA GLU A 150 -47.00 -12.81 -13.40
C GLU A 150 -48.05 -11.92 -14.07
N LEU A 151 -48.35 -10.74 -13.50
CA LEU A 151 -49.20 -9.72 -14.13
C LEU A 151 -48.63 -9.21 -15.47
N GLN A 152 -47.30 -9.23 -15.63
CA GLN A 152 -46.61 -8.91 -16.88
C GLN A 152 -46.45 -10.10 -17.83
N GLY A 153 -47.01 -11.27 -17.49
CA GLY A 153 -46.84 -12.51 -18.27
C GLY A 153 -45.43 -13.09 -18.22
N LYS A 154 -44.66 -12.76 -17.19
CA LYS A 154 -43.29 -13.23 -16.93
C LYS A 154 -43.27 -14.12 -15.69
N LYS A 155 -42.12 -14.74 -15.42
CA LYS A 155 -41.85 -15.52 -14.21
C LYS A 155 -40.46 -15.16 -13.66
N ILE A 156 -40.21 -15.49 -12.41
CA ILE A 156 -38.85 -15.43 -11.85
C ILE A 156 -38.00 -16.49 -12.56
N ASP A 157 -36.95 -16.05 -13.23
CA ASP A 157 -35.94 -16.89 -13.88
C ASP A 157 -34.54 -16.72 -13.27
N LYS A 158 -34.35 -15.68 -12.44
CA LYS A 158 -33.09 -15.37 -11.75
C LYS A 158 -33.31 -14.93 -10.31
N ILE A 159 -32.41 -15.33 -9.41
CA ILE A 159 -32.38 -14.86 -8.01
C ILE A 159 -30.96 -14.55 -7.52
N PHE A 160 -30.86 -13.65 -6.54
CA PHE A 160 -29.60 -13.32 -5.87
C PHE A 160 -29.70 -13.67 -4.39
N LEU A 161 -28.85 -14.59 -3.92
CA LEU A 161 -28.79 -15.02 -2.53
C LEU A 161 -27.68 -14.23 -1.81
N THR A 162 -28.03 -13.54 -0.72
CA THR A 162 -27.07 -12.76 0.08
C THR A 162 -27.21 -13.10 1.56
N ASN A 163 -26.20 -12.78 2.38
CA ASN A 163 -26.30 -12.96 3.83
C ASN A 163 -27.05 -11.79 4.46
N GLY A 164 -28.19 -12.07 5.10
CA GLY A 164 -29.01 -11.04 5.74
C GLY A 164 -28.32 -10.36 6.93
N TYR A 165 -27.39 -11.01 7.62
CA TYR A 165 -26.82 -10.53 8.88
C TYR A 165 -25.40 -9.97 8.78
N LYS A 166 -24.63 -10.39 7.77
CA LYS A 166 -23.19 -10.06 7.60
C LYS A 166 -22.81 -9.67 6.17
N GLY A 167 -23.77 -9.48 5.28
CA GLY A 167 -23.55 -9.30 3.83
C GLY A 167 -24.20 -8.05 3.24
N GLU A 168 -24.43 -6.99 4.02
CA GLU A 168 -25.08 -5.78 3.50
C GLU A 168 -24.33 -5.15 2.30
N PRO A 169 -22.99 -5.00 2.31
CA PRO A 169 -22.26 -4.49 1.15
C PRO A 169 -22.35 -5.39 -0.09
N ASP A 170 -22.45 -6.71 0.12
CA ASP A 170 -22.60 -7.71 -0.94
C ASP A 170 -23.99 -7.58 -1.60
N ALA A 171 -25.05 -7.44 -0.80
CA ALA A 171 -26.41 -7.18 -1.27
C ALA A 171 -26.51 -5.85 -2.03
N MET A 172 -25.84 -4.80 -1.54
CA MET A 172 -25.84 -3.49 -2.20
C MET A 172 -25.04 -3.47 -3.49
N SER A 173 -24.01 -4.30 -3.60
CA SER A 173 -23.26 -4.43 -4.86
C SER A 173 -24.07 -5.09 -5.96
N ILE A 174 -24.97 -6.02 -5.63
CA ILE A 174 -25.84 -6.69 -6.62
C ILE A 174 -27.16 -5.95 -6.87
N ALA A 175 -27.53 -5.00 -6.02
CA ALA A 175 -28.79 -4.25 -6.09
C ALA A 175 -29.10 -3.63 -7.48
N PRO A 176 -28.15 -2.97 -8.18
CA PRO A 176 -28.43 -2.43 -9.51
C PRO A 176 -28.73 -3.52 -10.55
N VAL A 177 -28.08 -4.69 -10.43
CA VAL A 177 -28.31 -5.85 -11.29
C VAL A 177 -29.69 -6.45 -11.00
N SER A 178 -30.06 -6.55 -9.73
CA SER A 178 -31.39 -6.99 -9.28
C SER A 178 -32.50 -6.11 -9.85
N ALA A 179 -32.34 -4.78 -9.81
CA ALA A 179 -33.27 -3.83 -10.39
C ALA A 179 -33.32 -3.90 -11.94
N ARG A 180 -32.18 -4.11 -12.60
CA ARG A 180 -32.11 -4.25 -14.07
C ARG A 180 -32.79 -5.54 -14.55
N ASP A 181 -32.50 -6.64 -13.87
CA ASP A 181 -32.92 -7.99 -14.27
C ASP A 181 -34.28 -8.37 -13.71
N ASN A 182 -34.94 -7.50 -12.93
CA ASN A 182 -36.21 -7.77 -12.24
C ASN A 182 -36.15 -9.02 -11.35
N ALA A 183 -34.98 -9.27 -10.76
CA ALA A 183 -34.68 -10.48 -10.02
C ALA A 183 -34.65 -10.18 -8.51
N PRO A 184 -35.33 -10.97 -7.66
CA PRO A 184 -35.36 -10.68 -6.23
C PRO A 184 -34.00 -10.97 -5.57
N ILE A 185 -33.67 -10.14 -4.58
CA ILE A 185 -32.59 -10.42 -3.63
C ILE A 185 -33.21 -11.15 -2.43
N ILE A 186 -32.81 -12.41 -2.28
CA ILE A 186 -33.21 -13.28 -1.18
C ILE A 186 -32.15 -13.21 -0.09
N LEU A 187 -32.55 -12.77 1.11
CA LEU A 187 -31.66 -12.79 2.26
C LEU A 187 -31.66 -14.18 2.90
N THR A 188 -30.49 -14.63 3.36
CA THR A 188 -30.30 -15.95 3.98
C THR A 188 -29.44 -15.82 5.23
N ASN A 189 -29.38 -16.88 6.04
CA ASN A 189 -28.40 -16.99 7.13
C ASN A 189 -26.98 -17.37 6.63
N GLY A 190 -26.80 -17.50 5.31
CA GLY A 190 -25.58 -17.96 4.66
C GLY A 190 -25.40 -19.47 4.62
N GLN A 191 -26.36 -20.26 5.11
CA GLN A 191 -26.26 -21.72 5.18
C GLN A 191 -27.27 -22.44 4.30
N SER A 192 -28.53 -21.98 4.27
CA SER A 192 -29.61 -22.62 3.53
C SER A 192 -30.74 -21.65 3.23
N ILE A 193 -31.65 -22.08 2.35
CA ILE A 193 -32.94 -21.45 2.06
C ILE A 193 -34.06 -22.50 2.19
N PRO A 194 -35.31 -22.09 2.51
CA PRO A 194 -36.40 -23.03 2.77
C PRO A 194 -37.09 -23.55 1.49
N PHE A 195 -36.65 -23.14 0.30
CA PHE A 195 -37.25 -23.50 -0.98
C PHE A 195 -36.20 -23.97 -2.00
N ASN A 196 -36.65 -24.66 -3.05
CA ASN A 196 -35.78 -25.16 -4.10
C ASN A 196 -35.44 -24.06 -5.11
N ALA A 197 -34.15 -23.79 -5.32
CA ALA A 197 -33.66 -22.85 -6.32
C ALA A 197 -32.88 -23.52 -7.48
N LYS A 198 -32.80 -24.86 -7.52
CA LYS A 198 -31.93 -25.61 -8.45
C LYS A 198 -32.23 -25.41 -9.94
N ASP A 199 -33.46 -24.99 -10.25
CA ASP A 199 -33.95 -24.81 -11.63
C ASP A 199 -34.10 -23.32 -11.99
N ILE A 200 -33.50 -22.43 -11.19
CA ILE A 200 -33.49 -20.97 -11.36
C ILE A 200 -32.03 -20.52 -11.52
N ASP A 201 -31.75 -19.56 -12.42
CA ASP A 201 -30.42 -18.96 -12.52
C ASP A 201 -30.10 -18.24 -11.21
N SER A 202 -29.21 -18.79 -10.39
CA SER A 202 -29.01 -18.35 -9.02
C SER A 202 -27.57 -17.99 -8.77
N TYR A 203 -27.37 -16.91 -8.01
CA TYR A 203 -26.04 -16.44 -7.62
C TYR A 203 -25.97 -16.29 -6.12
N VAL A 204 -24.93 -16.86 -5.51
CA VAL A 204 -24.57 -16.61 -4.12
C VAL A 204 -23.59 -15.45 -4.09
N ILE A 205 -24.02 -14.34 -3.53
CA ILE A 205 -23.21 -13.12 -3.43
C ILE A 205 -22.58 -13.08 -2.03
N GLY A 206 -21.24 -13.06 -2.01
CA GLY A 206 -20.44 -13.05 -0.78
C GLY A 206 -19.42 -14.19 -0.67
N GLY A 207 -18.37 -13.91 0.09
CA GLY A 207 -17.26 -14.84 0.34
C GLY A 207 -17.64 -16.07 1.16
N LYS A 208 -16.75 -17.07 1.21
CA LYS A 208 -16.95 -18.35 1.91
C LYS A 208 -17.17 -18.21 3.43
N THR A 209 -16.68 -17.12 4.00
CA THR A 209 -16.84 -16.78 5.43
C THR A 209 -18.30 -16.50 5.80
N ASN A 210 -19.06 -15.89 4.89
CA ASN A 210 -20.43 -15.46 5.12
C ASN A 210 -21.48 -16.32 4.41
N MET A 211 -21.08 -17.04 3.35
CA MET A 211 -21.97 -17.85 2.53
C MET A 211 -21.34 -19.23 2.31
N SER A 212 -21.94 -20.29 2.84
CA SER A 212 -21.35 -21.64 2.86
C SER A 212 -21.29 -22.28 1.48
N ASP A 213 -20.35 -23.22 1.29
CA ASP A 213 -20.27 -24.00 0.06
C ASP A 213 -21.46 -24.97 -0.08
N ASN A 214 -22.09 -25.37 1.04
CA ASN A 214 -23.32 -26.16 1.02
C ASN A 214 -24.47 -25.39 0.39
N LEU A 215 -24.67 -24.11 0.75
CA LEU A 215 -25.70 -23.27 0.14
C LEU A 215 -25.51 -23.19 -1.39
N VAL A 216 -24.27 -23.01 -1.85
CA VAL A 216 -23.93 -22.99 -3.29
C VAL A 216 -24.28 -24.31 -3.96
N GLN A 217 -23.90 -25.44 -3.37
CA GLN A 217 -24.18 -26.77 -3.91
C GLN A 217 -25.68 -27.11 -3.93
N ASP A 218 -26.38 -26.83 -2.84
CA ASP A 218 -27.80 -27.13 -2.67
C ASP A 218 -28.68 -26.31 -3.62
N THR A 219 -28.24 -25.11 -3.99
CA THR A 219 -28.96 -24.23 -4.91
C THR A 219 -28.44 -24.29 -6.34
N LYS A 220 -27.31 -24.96 -6.60
CA LYS A 220 -26.57 -24.92 -7.87
C LYS A 220 -26.21 -23.49 -8.33
N SER A 221 -25.98 -22.58 -7.37
CA SER A 221 -25.67 -21.19 -7.67
C SER A 221 -24.25 -20.98 -8.17
N GLU A 222 -24.01 -19.92 -8.93
CA GLU A 222 -22.66 -19.36 -9.13
C GLU A 222 -22.29 -18.46 -7.95
N ARG A 223 -21.07 -18.59 -7.41
CA ARG A 223 -20.60 -17.70 -6.34
C ARG A 223 -19.92 -16.46 -6.91
N LEU A 224 -20.36 -15.28 -6.47
CA LEU A 224 -19.66 -14.01 -6.68
C LEU A 224 -19.30 -13.41 -5.32
N GLY A 225 -18.09 -13.71 -4.84
CA GLY A 225 -17.62 -13.28 -3.53
C GLY A 225 -16.13 -13.00 -3.52
N GLY A 226 -15.75 -11.94 -2.80
CA GLY A 226 -14.37 -11.49 -2.65
C GLY A 226 -13.75 -11.71 -1.28
N THR A 227 -12.49 -11.28 -1.15
CA THR A 227 -11.79 -11.18 0.15
C THR A 227 -12.39 -10.11 1.04
N ASP A 228 -12.96 -9.06 0.44
CA ASP A 228 -13.68 -7.98 1.08
C ASP A 228 -14.84 -7.47 0.20
N ARG A 229 -15.50 -6.40 0.64
CA ARG A 229 -16.63 -5.77 -0.07
C ARG A 229 -16.25 -5.18 -1.43
N PHE A 230 -15.02 -4.69 -1.59
CA PHE A 230 -14.55 -4.07 -2.81
C PHE A 230 -14.23 -5.13 -3.86
N ASP A 231 -13.61 -6.24 -3.46
CA ASP A 231 -13.38 -7.39 -4.34
C ASP A 231 -14.70 -8.06 -4.75
N THR A 232 -15.67 -8.22 -3.84
CA THR A 232 -17.03 -8.67 -4.23
C THR A 232 -17.66 -7.72 -5.25
N ASN A 233 -17.64 -6.40 -4.99
CA ASN A 233 -18.17 -5.39 -5.90
C ASN A 233 -17.51 -5.45 -7.28
N LYS A 234 -16.17 -5.52 -7.34
CA LYS A 234 -15.40 -5.66 -8.58
C LYS A 234 -15.77 -6.92 -9.36
N LYS A 235 -15.94 -8.07 -8.70
CA LYS A 235 -16.36 -9.33 -9.33
C LYS A 235 -17.76 -9.24 -9.93
N ILE A 236 -18.70 -8.62 -9.22
CA ILE A 236 -20.06 -8.37 -9.71
C ILE A 236 -20.01 -7.47 -10.95
N ILE A 237 -19.24 -6.38 -10.90
CA ILE A 237 -19.11 -5.45 -12.03
C ILE A 237 -18.53 -6.15 -13.26
N ASN A 238 -17.45 -6.91 -13.09
CA ASN A 238 -16.84 -7.67 -14.19
C ASN A 238 -17.79 -8.70 -14.80
N LYS A 239 -18.65 -9.33 -13.99
CA LYS A 239 -19.63 -10.33 -14.44
C LYS A 239 -20.79 -9.69 -15.20
N PHE A 240 -21.41 -8.66 -14.63
CA PHE A 240 -22.70 -8.13 -15.10
C PHE A 240 -22.60 -6.86 -15.94
N TYR A 241 -21.45 -6.18 -15.94
CA TYR A 241 -21.19 -4.96 -16.68
C TYR A 241 -19.84 -5.01 -17.43
N PRO A 242 -19.57 -6.08 -18.20
CA PRO A 242 -18.29 -6.23 -18.89
C PRO A 242 -18.05 -5.06 -19.84
N GLY A 243 -16.91 -4.39 -19.68
CA GLY A 243 -16.50 -3.29 -20.55
C GLY A 243 -17.25 -1.96 -20.31
N SER A 244 -17.95 -1.80 -19.18
CA SER A 244 -18.61 -0.53 -18.87
C SER A 244 -17.66 0.66 -18.94
N LYS A 245 -18.18 1.78 -19.45
CA LYS A 245 -17.50 3.09 -19.50
C LYS A 245 -18.22 4.16 -18.69
N GLU A 246 -19.41 3.84 -18.19
CA GLU A 246 -20.18 4.72 -17.33
C GLU A 246 -20.34 4.06 -15.96
N PHE A 247 -20.11 4.83 -14.90
CA PHE A 247 -20.13 4.33 -13.53
C PHE A 247 -20.92 5.28 -12.63
N HIS A 248 -21.59 4.69 -11.66
CA HIS A 248 -21.97 5.40 -10.46
C HIS A 248 -20.96 5.07 -9.35
N ILE A 249 -20.70 6.01 -8.44
CA ILE A 249 -19.87 5.79 -7.26
C ILE A 249 -20.63 6.14 -5.99
N THR A 250 -20.41 5.40 -4.91
CA THR A 250 -21.02 5.68 -3.61
C THR A 250 -20.16 5.17 -2.45
N LYS A 251 -20.41 5.65 -1.23
CA LYS A 251 -19.67 5.27 -0.03
C LYS A 251 -19.82 3.77 0.25
N ALA A 252 -18.71 3.13 0.62
CA ALA A 252 -18.71 1.69 0.88
C ALA A 252 -19.24 1.27 2.26
N TYR A 253 -19.33 2.19 3.24
CA TYR A 253 -19.74 1.88 4.61
C TYR A 253 -21.08 2.50 5.03
N ASN A 254 -21.53 3.54 4.33
CA ASN A 254 -22.88 4.07 4.45
C ASN A 254 -23.62 3.78 3.15
N LEU A 255 -24.35 2.67 3.13
CA LEU A 255 -24.88 2.06 1.91
C LEU A 255 -26.27 2.58 1.50
N VAL A 256 -26.81 3.56 2.21
CA VAL A 256 -28.16 4.09 1.92
C VAL A 256 -28.24 4.72 0.52
N ASP A 257 -27.16 5.36 0.08
CA ASP A 257 -27.06 5.98 -1.24
C ASP A 257 -26.90 4.90 -2.34
N ALA A 258 -26.26 3.77 -2.02
CA ALA A 258 -26.19 2.60 -2.90
C ALA A 258 -27.58 1.95 -3.09
N LEU A 259 -28.34 1.82 -2.00
CA LEU A 259 -29.69 1.26 -2.02
C LEU A 259 -30.63 2.09 -2.88
N THR A 260 -30.69 3.40 -2.64
CA THR A 260 -31.59 4.30 -3.36
C THR A 260 -31.15 4.47 -4.82
N GLY A 261 -29.83 4.58 -5.03
CA GLY A 261 -29.17 4.66 -6.33
C GLY A 261 -29.35 3.45 -7.24
N SER A 262 -29.60 2.26 -6.70
CA SER A 262 -29.76 1.02 -7.48
C SER A 262 -30.86 1.14 -8.56
N THR A 263 -31.87 1.96 -8.29
CA THR A 263 -33.04 2.18 -9.15
C THR A 263 -32.72 2.98 -10.42
N ILE A 264 -31.75 3.88 -10.39
CA ILE A 264 -31.26 4.61 -11.58
C ILE A 264 -30.04 3.93 -12.22
N ALA A 265 -29.28 3.16 -11.44
CA ALA A 265 -28.04 2.54 -11.88
C ALA A 265 -28.26 1.18 -12.58
N LYS A 266 -29.43 0.93 -13.18
CA LYS A 266 -29.77 -0.37 -13.79
C LYS A 266 -28.71 -0.82 -14.81
N ASN A 267 -28.32 0.07 -15.73
CA ASN A 267 -27.39 -0.23 -16.83
C ASN A 267 -25.95 0.23 -16.59
N THR A 268 -25.67 0.77 -15.40
CA THR A 268 -24.37 1.37 -15.05
C THR A 268 -23.94 0.86 -13.68
N PRO A 269 -22.79 0.20 -13.53
CA PRO A 269 -22.37 -0.34 -12.24
C PRO A 269 -22.26 0.76 -11.16
N ILE A 270 -22.65 0.42 -9.93
CA ILE A 270 -22.30 1.19 -8.73
C ILE A 270 -20.99 0.64 -8.18
N VAL A 271 -19.94 1.47 -8.16
CA VAL A 271 -18.66 1.18 -7.53
C VAL A 271 -18.69 1.67 -6.08
N LEU A 272 -18.35 0.78 -5.15
CA LEU A 272 -18.20 1.13 -3.74
C LEU A 272 -16.82 1.75 -3.52
N VAL A 273 -16.77 2.99 -3.02
CA VAL A 273 -15.52 3.74 -2.83
C VAL A 273 -15.24 4.08 -1.37
N HIS A 274 -13.95 4.07 -1.03
CA HIS A 274 -13.34 4.43 0.24
C HIS A 274 -11.82 4.69 0.03
N ASN A 275 -11.09 5.24 1.00
CA ASN A 275 -9.65 5.48 0.89
C ASN A 275 -8.88 4.21 0.48
N ASN A 276 -9.15 3.09 1.15
CA ASN A 276 -8.52 1.79 0.87
C ASN A 276 -9.13 0.99 -0.31
N SER A 277 -10.04 1.57 -1.10
CA SER A 277 -10.67 0.87 -2.23
C SER A 277 -9.82 0.99 -3.51
N ASP A 278 -9.71 -0.11 -4.26
CA ASP A 278 -9.14 -0.14 -5.60
C ASP A 278 -10.08 0.55 -6.61
N LYS A 279 -9.68 1.73 -7.09
CA LYS A 279 -10.45 2.56 -8.02
C LYS A 279 -10.11 2.28 -9.49
N SER A 280 -9.19 1.36 -9.77
CA SER A 280 -8.71 1.05 -11.13
C SER A 280 -9.83 0.63 -12.10
N ILE A 281 -10.96 0.15 -11.59
CA ILE A 281 -12.14 -0.20 -12.40
C ILE A 281 -12.74 1.00 -13.14
N LEU A 282 -12.48 2.22 -12.66
CA LEU A 282 -12.92 3.47 -13.30
C LEU A 282 -12.03 3.87 -14.48
N LYS A 283 -10.91 3.19 -14.72
CA LYS A 283 -9.91 3.59 -15.73
C LYS A 283 -10.52 3.74 -17.12
N GLY A 284 -10.39 4.94 -17.67
CA GLY A 284 -10.91 5.31 -18.98
C GLY A 284 -12.44 5.28 -19.04
N ALA A 285 -13.13 5.53 -17.92
CA ALA A 285 -14.55 5.83 -17.91
C ALA A 285 -14.83 7.12 -18.69
N THR A 286 -15.93 7.14 -19.43
CA THR A 286 -16.43 8.32 -20.15
C THR A 286 -17.38 9.15 -19.30
N LYS A 287 -18.00 8.55 -18.28
CA LYS A 287 -18.90 9.23 -17.34
C LYS A 287 -18.82 8.59 -15.96
N VAL A 288 -18.73 9.42 -14.93
CA VAL A 288 -18.87 8.98 -13.53
C VAL A 288 -19.85 9.91 -12.82
N THR A 289 -20.79 9.33 -12.07
CA THR A 289 -21.79 10.06 -11.27
C THR A 289 -21.69 9.60 -9.81
N ALA A 290 -21.44 10.52 -8.88
CA ALA A 290 -21.44 10.25 -7.46
C ALA A 290 -22.85 10.31 -6.88
N LEU A 291 -23.18 9.34 -6.03
CA LEU A 291 -24.46 9.23 -5.33
C LEU A 291 -24.23 9.49 -3.84
N GLY A 292 -24.81 10.58 -3.35
CA GLY A 292 -24.62 11.09 -2.00
C GLY A 292 -23.29 11.82 -1.80
N GLY A 293 -23.08 12.34 -0.59
CA GLY A 293 -21.86 13.05 -0.25
C GLY A 293 -20.68 12.12 -0.02
N ILE A 294 -19.74 12.08 -0.96
CA ILE A 294 -18.45 11.39 -0.87
C ILE A 294 -17.38 12.44 -0.54
N ASP A 295 -16.36 12.06 0.24
CA ASP A 295 -15.27 12.97 0.59
C ASP A 295 -14.52 13.45 -0.67
N GLU A 296 -14.15 14.73 -0.68
CA GLU A 296 -13.52 15.38 -1.84
C GLU A 296 -12.19 14.71 -2.23
N SER A 297 -11.42 14.21 -1.25
CA SER A 297 -10.22 13.41 -1.50
C SER A 297 -10.53 12.15 -2.30
N ILE A 298 -11.56 11.39 -1.91
CA ILE A 298 -11.97 10.16 -2.60
C ILE A 298 -12.50 10.50 -4.01
N ILE A 299 -13.26 11.59 -4.17
CA ILE A 299 -13.69 12.07 -5.50
C ILE A 299 -12.49 12.36 -6.38
N GLN A 300 -11.46 13.02 -5.85
CA GLN A 300 -10.23 13.29 -6.57
C GLN A 300 -9.48 12.00 -6.94
N GLU A 301 -9.43 11.02 -6.04
CA GLU A 301 -8.86 9.70 -6.33
C GLU A 301 -9.62 8.98 -7.45
N CYS A 302 -10.95 9.08 -7.49
CA CYS A 302 -11.77 8.55 -8.58
C CYS A 302 -11.49 9.26 -9.90
N ILE A 303 -11.41 10.59 -9.91
CA ILE A 303 -11.04 11.39 -11.10
C ILE A 303 -9.67 10.95 -11.63
N ASN A 304 -8.70 10.78 -10.73
CA ASN A 304 -7.36 10.32 -11.08
C ASN A 304 -7.42 8.93 -11.73
N ALA A 305 -8.10 7.98 -11.10
CA ALA A 305 -8.29 6.64 -11.65
C ALA A 305 -8.95 6.67 -13.05
N VAL A 306 -9.99 7.49 -13.26
CA VAL A 306 -10.64 7.68 -14.57
C VAL A 306 -9.65 8.13 -15.63
N ASN A 307 -8.85 9.14 -15.31
CA ASN A 307 -7.85 9.72 -16.21
C ASN A 307 -6.65 8.79 -16.45
N GLY A 308 -6.64 7.60 -15.86
CA GLY A 308 -5.48 6.71 -15.88
C GLY A 308 -4.29 7.31 -15.15
N VAL A 309 -4.52 8.35 -14.34
CA VAL A 309 -3.60 8.81 -13.31
C VAL A 309 -3.67 7.77 -12.22
N VAL A 310 -2.81 6.76 -12.32
CA VAL A 310 -2.50 5.93 -11.18
C VAL A 310 -2.04 6.92 -10.12
N LEU A 311 -2.78 7.03 -9.02
CA LEU A 311 -2.25 7.68 -7.83
C LEU A 311 -1.14 6.78 -7.32
N SER A 312 0.05 6.97 -7.86
CA SER A 312 1.27 6.76 -7.12
C SER A 312 1.33 7.90 -6.11
N GLY A 313 0.85 7.66 -4.89
CA GLY A 313 1.53 8.28 -3.76
C GLY A 313 3.02 7.95 -3.94
N ASN A 314 3.90 8.91 -3.67
CA ASN A 314 5.30 8.55 -3.66
C ASN A 314 5.52 7.53 -2.54
N ILE A 315 6.40 6.57 -2.76
CA ILE A 315 7.02 5.89 -1.63
C ILE A 315 8.17 6.75 -1.14
N GLU A 316 8.25 6.97 0.17
CA GLU A 316 9.37 7.67 0.80
C GLU A 316 10.13 6.74 1.73
N VAL A 317 11.46 6.75 1.64
CA VAL A 317 12.36 6.00 2.51
C VAL A 317 13.37 6.97 3.12
N HIS A 318 13.28 7.16 4.42
CA HIS A 318 14.07 8.12 5.19
C HIS A 318 15.07 7.38 6.06
N PHE A 319 16.34 7.45 5.68
CA PHE A 319 17.46 7.00 6.51
C PHE A 319 17.79 8.11 7.51
N ILE A 320 17.34 7.91 8.75
CA ILE A 320 17.40 8.93 9.80
C ILE A 320 18.81 8.97 10.37
N ASN A 321 19.42 10.16 10.43
CA ASN A 321 20.72 10.32 11.09
C ASN A 321 20.58 10.16 12.62
N VAL A 322 20.91 8.97 13.09
CA VAL A 322 20.98 8.60 14.51
C VAL A 322 22.44 8.35 14.94
N GLY A 323 23.42 8.98 14.29
CA GLY A 323 24.82 8.72 14.58
C GLY A 323 25.23 7.28 14.20
N GLN A 324 26.01 6.62 15.06
CA GLN A 324 26.29 5.19 14.90
C GLN A 324 25.04 4.39 15.25
N GLY A 325 24.54 3.59 14.29
CA GLY A 325 23.30 2.83 14.38
C GLY A 325 22.38 3.06 13.18
N ASP A 326 21.23 2.38 13.22
CA ASP A 326 20.23 2.40 12.14
C ASP A 326 18.86 2.87 12.63
N ALA A 327 18.21 3.69 11.82
CA ALA A 327 16.79 4.01 11.91
C ALA A 327 16.28 4.40 10.52
N THR A 328 15.35 3.64 9.97
CA THR A 328 14.81 3.85 8.62
C THR A 328 13.29 3.94 8.70
N TYR A 329 12.74 5.09 8.34
CA TYR A 329 11.30 5.30 8.25
C TYR A 329 10.84 5.15 6.80
N ILE A 330 9.72 4.49 6.57
CA ILE A 330 9.11 4.28 5.26
C ILE A 330 7.65 4.71 5.34
N GLU A 331 7.25 5.62 4.46
CA GLU A 331 5.84 5.93 4.20
C GLU A 331 5.46 5.28 2.86
N MET A 332 4.55 4.30 2.91
CA MET A 332 4.03 3.67 1.69
C MET A 332 3.05 4.60 0.98
N PRO A 333 2.76 4.38 -0.32
CA PRO A 333 1.87 5.26 -1.09
C PRO A 333 0.44 5.45 -0.56
N ASP A 334 -0.04 4.56 0.33
CA ASP A 334 -1.35 4.68 0.98
C ASP A 334 -1.29 5.28 2.40
N GLY A 335 -0.12 5.77 2.82
CA GLY A 335 0.13 6.32 4.15
C GLY A 335 0.42 5.25 5.20
N THR A 336 0.74 4.01 4.81
CA THR A 336 1.20 3.00 5.80
C THR A 336 2.59 3.39 6.32
N ASP A 337 2.70 3.55 7.64
CA ASP A 337 3.92 3.98 8.32
C ASP A 337 4.72 2.82 8.90
N ILE A 338 5.98 2.69 8.46
CA ILE A 338 6.90 1.64 8.89
C ILE A 338 8.17 2.27 9.45
N LEU A 339 8.56 1.88 10.67
CA LEU A 339 9.89 2.16 11.21
C LEU A 339 10.69 0.85 11.29
N ILE A 340 11.88 0.84 10.70
CA ILE A 340 12.87 -0.23 10.82
C ILE A 340 14.05 0.28 11.65
N ASP A 341 14.25 -0.31 12.81
CA ASP A 341 15.22 0.10 13.83
C ASP A 341 15.03 1.56 14.32
N ALA A 342 15.72 1.92 15.41
CA ALA A 342 15.53 3.21 16.09
C ALA A 342 16.83 3.76 16.73
N GLY A 343 18.00 3.27 16.33
CA GLY A 343 19.29 3.75 16.84
C GLY A 343 19.59 3.36 18.29
N GLU A 344 20.71 3.87 18.82
CA GLU A 344 21.03 3.78 20.25
C GLU A 344 19.98 4.51 21.12
N SER A 345 19.88 4.12 22.41
CA SER A 345 18.92 4.70 23.37
C SER A 345 18.96 6.23 23.47
N LYS A 346 20.14 6.86 23.32
CA LYS A 346 20.30 8.32 23.35
C LYS A 346 19.63 9.04 22.17
N TYR A 347 19.32 8.33 21.09
CA TYR A 347 18.73 8.89 19.86
C TYR A 347 17.23 8.62 19.71
N GLY A 348 16.59 7.92 20.66
CA GLY A 348 15.15 7.65 20.60
C GLY A 348 14.30 8.92 20.44
N SER A 349 14.65 10.00 21.14
CA SER A 349 13.98 11.30 20.97
C SER A 349 14.24 11.96 19.61
N THR A 350 15.39 11.70 18.99
CA THR A 350 15.68 12.17 17.62
C THR A 350 14.75 11.49 16.63
N VAL A 351 14.57 10.18 16.74
CA VAL A 351 13.64 9.40 15.91
C VAL A 351 12.20 9.87 16.10
N VAL A 352 11.72 9.93 17.34
CA VAL A 352 10.34 10.37 17.64
C VAL A 352 10.06 11.79 17.15
N ASN A 353 11.00 12.73 17.35
CA ASN A 353 10.83 14.10 16.86
C ASN A 353 10.83 14.17 15.33
N TYR A 354 11.67 13.36 14.67
CA TYR A 354 11.70 13.29 13.22
C TYR A 354 10.38 12.76 12.66
N LEU A 355 9.88 11.65 13.20
CA LEU A 355 8.60 11.05 12.78
C LEU A 355 7.42 12.00 12.98
N ASN A 356 7.31 12.64 14.15
CA ASN A 356 6.28 13.66 14.41
C ASN A 356 6.39 14.91 13.52
N SER A 357 7.53 15.14 12.86
CA SER A 357 7.67 16.20 11.87
C SER A 357 7.22 15.79 10.47
N GLN A 358 7.08 14.50 10.19
CA GLN A 358 6.52 13.99 8.94
C GLN A 358 4.98 14.02 9.00
N GLU A 359 4.40 13.53 10.10
CA GLU A 359 2.95 13.49 10.26
C GLU A 359 2.49 13.98 11.65
N LYS A 360 1.41 14.76 11.68
CA LYS A 360 0.80 15.24 12.92
C LYS A 360 0.00 14.12 13.57
N GLY A 361 0.44 13.67 14.74
CA GLY A 361 -0.22 12.58 15.46
C GLY A 361 0.21 11.20 14.94
N MET A 362 1.45 11.13 14.45
CA MET A 362 2.13 9.93 13.96
C MET A 362 1.80 8.69 14.80
N ASP A 363 1.30 7.66 14.10
CA ASP A 363 1.10 6.31 14.60
C ASP A 363 1.88 5.35 13.69
N LEU A 364 2.57 4.37 14.26
CA LEU A 364 3.29 3.38 13.45
C LEU A 364 2.41 2.16 13.20
N ASP A 365 2.13 1.85 11.94
CA ASP A 365 1.52 0.59 11.56
C ASP A 365 2.46 -0.58 11.85
N TYR A 366 3.75 -0.39 11.59
CA TYR A 366 4.78 -1.40 11.76
C TYR A 366 6.05 -0.83 12.38
N LEU A 367 6.51 -1.44 13.47
CA LEU A 367 7.87 -1.32 13.96
C LEU A 367 8.59 -2.64 13.71
N ILE A 368 9.80 -2.60 13.14
CA ILE A 368 10.58 -3.78 12.78
C ILE A 368 11.96 -3.65 13.42
N SER A 369 12.36 -4.65 14.19
CA SER A 369 13.73 -4.83 14.67
C SER A 369 14.45 -5.76 13.71
N THR A 370 15.59 -5.32 13.16
CA THR A 370 16.42 -6.19 12.33
C THR A 370 17.11 -7.26 13.17
N HIS A 371 17.69 -6.87 14.30
CA HIS A 371 18.33 -7.73 15.29
C HIS A 371 18.42 -6.98 16.64
N PRO A 372 18.78 -7.62 17.77
CA PRO A 372 18.59 -7.04 19.11
C PRO A 372 19.72 -6.14 19.64
N ASP A 373 20.69 -5.76 18.80
CA ASP A 373 21.82 -4.95 19.24
C ASP A 373 21.42 -3.50 19.54
N ALA A 374 22.16 -2.88 20.46
CA ALA A 374 21.72 -1.68 21.15
C ALA A 374 21.61 -0.44 20.25
N ASP A 375 22.42 -0.36 19.21
CA ASP A 375 22.41 0.68 18.18
C ASP A 375 21.32 0.50 17.11
N HIS A 376 20.50 -0.55 17.25
CA HIS A 376 19.30 -0.78 16.45
C HIS A 376 18.03 -0.64 17.31
N VAL A 377 17.94 -1.36 18.43
CA VAL A 377 16.71 -1.40 19.24
C VAL A 377 16.67 -0.37 20.37
N GLY A 378 17.79 0.29 20.66
CA GLY A 378 17.94 1.15 21.84
C GLY A 378 16.90 2.25 21.91
N GLY A 379 16.68 2.97 20.81
CA GLY A 379 15.73 4.07 20.71
C GLY A 379 14.26 3.64 20.68
N MET A 380 13.96 2.36 20.44
CA MET A 380 12.58 1.84 20.41
C MET A 380 11.86 2.03 21.76
N GLN A 381 12.62 2.10 22.86
CA GLN A 381 12.05 2.41 24.18
C GLN A 381 11.37 3.78 24.21
N GLU A 382 11.89 4.77 23.49
CA GLU A 382 11.27 6.09 23.41
C GLU A 382 10.11 6.08 22.40
N VAL A 383 10.25 5.33 21.30
CA VAL A 383 9.18 5.13 20.31
C VAL A 383 7.92 4.57 20.98
N PHE A 384 8.01 3.45 21.70
CA PHE A 384 6.85 2.86 22.38
C PHE A 384 6.24 3.78 23.45
N LYS A 385 7.03 4.64 24.10
CA LYS A 385 6.50 5.56 25.12
C LYS A 385 5.72 6.73 24.54
N GLN A 386 6.03 7.12 23.30
CA GLN A 386 5.56 8.39 22.73
C GLN A 386 4.62 8.20 21.54
N LEU A 387 4.73 7.07 20.82
CA LEU A 387 3.97 6.76 19.62
C LEU A 387 3.16 5.49 19.83
N ASN A 388 1.97 5.44 19.24
CA ASN A 388 1.18 4.21 19.17
C ASN A 388 1.77 3.29 18.10
N VAL A 389 2.09 2.05 18.48
CA VAL A 389 2.65 1.03 17.57
C VAL A 389 1.67 -0.12 17.44
N LYS A 390 1.16 -0.37 16.23
CA LYS A 390 0.12 -1.38 15.99
C LYS A 390 0.71 -2.79 15.92
N ASN A 391 1.80 -2.96 15.17
CA ASN A 391 2.48 -4.25 14.97
C ASN A 391 3.99 -4.11 15.22
N PHE A 392 4.58 -5.06 15.94
CA PHE A 392 6.02 -5.10 16.20
C PHE A 392 6.61 -6.43 15.74
N TYR A 393 7.50 -6.39 14.76
CA TYR A 393 8.23 -7.53 14.23
C TYR A 393 9.65 -7.59 14.77
N TYR A 394 10.10 -8.78 15.13
CA TYR A 394 11.51 -9.06 15.48
C TYR A 394 11.85 -10.54 15.22
N PRO A 395 13.15 -10.89 15.04
CA PRO A 395 13.57 -12.28 14.82
C PRO A 395 13.46 -13.06 16.13
N ALA A 396 12.44 -13.90 16.29
CA ALA A 396 12.15 -14.54 17.58
C ALA A 396 13.19 -15.61 18.00
N ASP A 397 13.97 -16.09 17.04
CA ASP A 397 15.04 -17.09 17.17
C ASP A 397 16.40 -16.48 17.55
N ALA A 398 16.63 -15.19 17.30
CA ALA A 398 17.89 -14.53 17.63
C ALA A 398 18.15 -14.42 19.17
N PRO A 399 19.42 -14.39 19.62
CA PRO A 399 19.78 -14.19 21.02
C PRO A 399 19.33 -12.84 21.66
N HIS A 400 18.32 -12.92 22.54
CA HIS A 400 17.63 -11.77 23.16
C HIS A 400 17.96 -11.50 24.64
N ASN A 401 19.24 -11.40 25.01
CA ASN A 401 19.66 -11.47 26.43
C ASN A 401 19.98 -10.12 27.10
N THR A 402 20.02 -9.01 26.35
CA THR A 402 20.41 -7.70 26.87
C THR A 402 19.31 -7.04 27.72
N GLN A 403 19.70 -6.12 28.61
CA GLN A 403 18.71 -5.35 29.38
C GLN A 403 17.90 -4.40 28.49
N THR A 404 18.56 -3.83 27.47
CA THR A 404 17.91 -2.97 26.47
C THR A 404 16.77 -3.69 25.79
N TRP A 405 17.02 -4.91 25.29
CA TRP A 405 16.00 -5.73 24.65
C TRP A 405 14.83 -6.06 25.59
N LYS A 406 15.13 -6.48 26.83
CA LYS A 406 14.09 -6.77 27.84
C LYS A 406 13.18 -5.58 28.11
N ASN A 407 13.73 -4.35 28.11
CA ASN A 407 12.94 -3.14 28.28
C ASN A 407 12.02 -2.88 27.08
N VAL A 408 12.53 -3.04 25.85
CA VAL A 408 11.75 -2.89 24.61
C VAL A 408 10.58 -3.88 24.61
N LEU A 409 10.86 -5.15 24.87
CA LEU A 409 9.82 -6.18 24.88
C LEU A 409 8.77 -5.93 25.98
N SER A 410 9.20 -5.45 27.15
CA SER A 410 8.27 -5.07 28.23
C SER A 410 7.35 -3.92 27.82
N LEU A 411 7.88 -2.90 27.14
CA LEU A 411 7.09 -1.76 26.64
C LEU A 411 6.12 -2.21 25.54
N ALA A 412 6.58 -2.98 24.56
CA ALA A 412 5.73 -3.51 23.49
C ALA A 412 4.51 -4.28 24.05
N ASN A 413 4.71 -5.09 25.09
CA ASN A 413 3.62 -5.80 25.76
C ASN A 413 2.68 -4.87 26.55
N THR A 414 3.22 -3.82 27.18
CA THR A 414 2.44 -2.90 28.03
C THR A 414 1.56 -1.96 27.20
N GLU A 415 2.06 -1.52 26.05
CA GLU A 415 1.36 -0.61 25.12
C GLU A 415 0.37 -1.33 24.19
N GLY A 416 0.20 -2.66 24.35
CA GLY A 416 -0.84 -3.42 23.63
C GLY A 416 -0.56 -3.68 22.14
N CYS A 417 0.70 -3.54 21.71
CA CYS A 417 1.13 -3.80 20.35
C CYS A 417 1.01 -5.29 19.99
N LYS A 418 0.65 -5.61 18.74
CA LYS A 418 0.68 -6.98 18.23
C LYS A 418 2.12 -7.41 17.92
N ILE A 419 2.67 -8.25 18.77
CA ILE A 419 4.04 -8.77 18.64
C ILE A 419 4.07 -9.97 17.68
N LEU A 420 4.94 -9.93 16.68
CA LEU A 420 5.04 -10.89 15.57
C LEU A 420 6.48 -11.32 15.31
N ASP A 421 6.64 -12.56 14.86
CA ASP A 421 7.93 -13.11 14.46
C ASP A 421 8.23 -12.74 13.00
N SER A 422 9.43 -12.24 12.73
CA SER A 422 9.87 -11.75 11.42
C SER A 422 10.34 -12.87 10.48
N LYS A 423 9.48 -13.85 10.22
CA LYS A 423 9.84 -15.02 9.41
C LYS A 423 10.21 -14.65 7.96
N PRO A 424 11.19 -15.33 7.34
CA PRO A 424 11.42 -15.24 5.90
C PRO A 424 10.14 -15.45 5.09
N GLY A 425 9.95 -14.62 4.06
CA GLY A 425 8.77 -14.62 3.21
C GLY A 425 7.55 -13.88 3.79
N THR A 426 7.64 -13.29 4.97
CA THR A 426 6.64 -12.33 5.47
C THR A 426 6.56 -11.14 4.51
N ILE A 427 5.34 -10.69 4.22
CA ILE A 427 5.06 -9.57 3.32
C ILE A 427 4.18 -8.56 4.06
N ILE A 428 4.61 -7.30 4.05
CA ILE A 428 3.81 -6.13 4.41
C ILE A 428 3.47 -5.40 3.10
N SER A 429 2.22 -5.00 2.91
CA SER A 429 1.76 -4.37 1.67
C SER A 429 0.91 -3.14 1.96
N GLY A 430 1.11 -2.09 1.16
CA GLY A 430 0.38 -0.82 1.26
C GLY A 430 0.60 -0.01 -0.01
N GLY A 431 -0.46 0.60 -0.56
CA GLY A 431 -0.36 1.53 -1.69
C GLY A 431 0.21 0.93 -2.99
N GLY A 432 0.16 -0.40 -3.15
CA GLY A 432 0.77 -1.10 -4.27
C GLY A 432 2.26 -1.42 -4.09
N ALA A 433 2.88 -0.99 -2.99
CA ALA A 433 4.22 -1.38 -2.58
C ALA A 433 4.19 -2.64 -1.70
N THR A 434 5.30 -3.37 -1.68
CA THR A 434 5.49 -4.52 -0.79
C THR A 434 6.85 -4.48 -0.11
N LEU A 435 6.89 -4.70 1.20
CA LEU A 435 8.12 -4.98 1.96
C LEU A 435 8.14 -6.48 2.29
N LYS A 436 9.04 -7.22 1.65
CA LYS A 436 9.20 -8.67 1.82
C LYS A 436 10.46 -9.01 2.60
N PHE A 437 10.36 -9.88 3.59
CA PHE A 437 11.55 -10.39 4.29
C PHE A 437 12.22 -11.49 3.47
N ILE A 438 13.49 -11.30 3.12
CA ILE A 438 14.24 -12.16 2.19
C ILE A 438 15.50 -12.79 2.81
N HIS A 439 15.73 -12.61 4.12
CA HIS A 439 16.81 -13.29 4.82
C HIS A 439 16.61 -14.83 4.81
N PRO A 440 17.69 -15.64 4.90
CA PRO A 440 17.59 -17.10 4.88
C PRO A 440 16.81 -17.66 6.08
N THR A 441 16.25 -18.86 5.94
CA THR A 441 15.59 -19.58 7.07
C THR A 441 16.56 -20.23 8.05
N LYS A 442 17.85 -19.94 7.91
CA LYS A 442 18.92 -20.54 8.72
C LYS A 442 19.15 -19.62 9.90
N ASP A 443 19.28 -20.22 11.08
CA ASP A 443 19.68 -19.56 12.32
C ASP A 443 21.21 -19.60 12.42
N TYR A 444 21.84 -18.44 12.57
CA TYR A 444 23.29 -18.26 12.55
C TYR A 444 23.91 -18.19 13.96
N ASN A 445 23.11 -18.15 15.03
CA ASN A 445 23.56 -17.94 16.41
C ASN A 445 24.43 -16.68 16.58
N ASP A 446 24.26 -15.70 15.69
CA ASP A 446 24.93 -14.40 15.69
C ASP A 446 23.89 -13.36 15.29
N ASN A 447 23.73 -12.33 16.12
CA ASN A 447 22.66 -11.35 15.95
C ASN A 447 22.75 -10.63 14.60
N ASN A 448 23.96 -10.33 14.12
CA ASN A 448 24.14 -9.59 12.88
C ASN A 448 23.77 -10.46 11.69
N GLU A 449 24.23 -11.71 11.68
CA GLU A 449 23.90 -12.67 10.64
C GLU A 449 22.40 -13.05 10.65
N ASP A 450 21.73 -12.99 11.81
CA ASP A 450 20.27 -13.17 11.94
C ASP A 450 19.45 -11.89 11.62
N SER A 451 20.09 -10.85 11.05
CA SER A 451 19.40 -9.61 10.67
C SER A 451 18.23 -9.87 9.71
N VAL A 452 17.08 -9.28 10.01
CA VAL A 452 15.95 -9.21 9.08
C VAL A 452 16.33 -8.36 7.87
N VAL A 453 16.53 -9.01 6.72
CA VAL A 453 16.71 -8.35 5.44
C VAL A 453 15.37 -8.14 4.74
N GLY A 454 15.04 -6.90 4.39
CA GLY A 454 13.81 -6.50 3.71
C GLY A 454 14.05 -6.03 2.27
N LEU A 455 13.26 -6.55 1.32
CA LEU A 455 13.15 -6.05 -0.05
C LEU A 455 11.87 -5.24 -0.18
N LEU A 456 12.01 -3.93 -0.39
CA LEU A 456 10.91 -3.03 -0.69
C LEU A 456 10.78 -2.90 -2.21
N ASP A 457 9.63 -3.32 -2.73
CA ASP A 457 9.29 -3.30 -4.15
C ASP A 457 8.11 -2.35 -4.36
N TYR A 458 8.29 -1.37 -5.25
CA TYR A 458 7.24 -0.49 -5.71
C TYR A 458 7.36 -0.21 -7.21
N ASN A 459 6.59 -0.94 -8.01
CA ASN A 459 6.61 -0.87 -9.48
C ASN A 459 8.00 -1.17 -10.06
N ASN A 460 8.72 -0.17 -10.56
CA ASN A 460 10.08 -0.28 -11.08
C ASN A 460 11.12 0.29 -10.10
N THR A 461 10.80 0.32 -8.81
CA THR A 461 11.70 0.81 -7.75
C THR A 461 11.90 -0.29 -6.72
N GLU A 462 13.15 -0.72 -6.54
CA GLU A 462 13.57 -1.77 -5.62
C GLU A 462 14.59 -1.22 -4.61
N VAL A 463 14.29 -1.36 -3.31
CA VAL A 463 15.17 -0.95 -2.20
C VAL A 463 15.48 -2.14 -1.31
N LEU A 464 16.77 -2.42 -1.09
CA LEU A 464 17.24 -3.51 -0.23
C LEU A 464 17.72 -2.97 1.12
N LEU A 465 17.10 -3.44 2.20
CA LEU A 465 17.32 -3.02 3.59
C LEU A 465 17.97 -4.18 4.36
N THR A 466 19.27 -4.11 4.62
CA THR A 466 20.04 -5.28 5.08
C THR A 466 20.23 -5.40 6.60
N GLY A 467 19.90 -4.36 7.37
CA GLY A 467 20.36 -4.26 8.76
C GLY A 467 21.88 -4.48 8.82
N ASP A 468 22.31 -5.41 9.69
CA ASP A 468 23.71 -5.74 9.90
C ASP A 468 24.13 -7.10 9.32
N ALA A 469 23.35 -7.65 8.38
CA ALA A 469 23.71 -8.88 7.69
C ALA A 469 25.16 -8.85 7.17
N GLU A 470 25.95 -9.86 7.52
CA GLU A 470 27.36 -9.96 7.18
C GLU A 470 27.60 -11.00 6.09
N ALA A 471 28.86 -11.33 5.82
CA ALA A 471 29.27 -12.13 4.68
C ALA A 471 28.61 -13.51 4.62
N ILE A 472 28.28 -14.15 5.75
CA ILE A 472 27.70 -15.51 5.72
C ILE A 472 26.24 -15.42 5.24
N THR A 473 25.44 -14.51 5.81
CA THR A 473 24.05 -14.32 5.40
C THR A 473 23.96 -13.78 3.97
N GLU A 474 24.84 -12.85 3.59
CA GLU A 474 24.96 -12.39 2.20
C GLU A 474 25.24 -13.53 1.22
N GLN A 475 26.21 -14.39 1.53
CA GLN A 475 26.54 -15.55 0.70
C GLN A 475 25.37 -16.53 0.59
N ASP A 476 24.69 -16.81 1.71
CA ASP A 476 23.54 -17.71 1.72
C ASP A 476 22.38 -17.13 0.90
N MET A 477 22.07 -15.83 1.01
CA MET A 477 21.06 -15.16 0.19
C MET A 477 21.41 -15.20 -1.31
N VAL A 478 22.67 -14.97 -1.68
CA VAL A 478 23.13 -15.06 -3.07
C VAL A 478 22.99 -16.48 -3.59
N SER A 479 23.40 -17.49 -2.81
CA SER A 479 23.33 -18.90 -3.20
C SER A 479 21.91 -19.40 -3.41
N GLN A 480 20.95 -18.84 -2.65
CA GLN A 480 19.52 -19.15 -2.73
C GLN A 480 18.79 -18.29 -3.77
N ASN A 481 19.50 -17.42 -4.49
CA ASN A 481 18.94 -16.50 -5.48
C ASN A 481 17.84 -15.59 -4.90
N LEU A 482 18.06 -15.12 -3.66
CA LEU A 482 17.15 -14.22 -2.95
C LEU A 482 17.45 -12.74 -3.21
N VAL A 483 18.66 -12.42 -3.68
CA VAL A 483 19.12 -11.04 -3.94
C VAL A 483 18.83 -10.66 -5.40
N PRO A 484 17.86 -9.76 -5.67
CA PRO A 484 17.64 -9.22 -7.01
C PRO A 484 18.64 -8.09 -7.34
N ASP A 485 18.60 -7.61 -8.58
CA ASP A 485 19.14 -6.29 -8.94
C ASP A 485 18.26 -5.23 -8.25
N VAL A 486 18.83 -4.17 -7.66
CA VAL A 486 18.07 -3.16 -6.92
C VAL A 486 18.56 -1.76 -7.23
N ASP A 487 17.71 -0.75 -7.05
CA ASP A 487 18.10 0.64 -7.29
C ASP A 487 18.83 1.24 -6.09
N VAL A 488 18.37 0.93 -4.88
CA VAL A 488 18.90 1.49 -3.63
C VAL A 488 19.27 0.37 -2.65
N LEU A 489 20.49 0.43 -2.12
CA LEU A 489 20.96 -0.45 -1.06
C LEU A 489 21.21 0.34 0.22
N LYS A 490 20.55 -0.05 1.31
CA LYS A 490 21.06 0.25 2.65
C LYS A 490 22.26 -0.66 2.92
N VAL A 491 23.44 -0.08 3.06
CA VAL A 491 24.70 -0.81 3.25
C VAL A 491 24.70 -1.50 4.61
N GLY A 492 25.09 -2.77 4.61
CA GLY A 492 25.07 -3.61 5.80
C GLY A 492 26.09 -3.21 6.84
N HIS A 493 25.75 -3.35 8.12
CA HIS A 493 26.65 -3.20 9.27
C HIS A 493 27.47 -1.89 9.22
N HIS A 494 26.77 -0.80 8.89
CA HIS A 494 27.30 0.56 8.81
C HIS A 494 28.55 0.73 7.90
N GLY A 495 28.81 -0.22 7.00
CA GLY A 495 30.02 -0.25 6.16
C GLY A 495 31.24 -0.91 6.81
N SER A 496 31.03 -1.85 7.72
CA SER A 496 32.04 -2.78 8.24
C SER A 496 32.72 -3.59 7.14
N ASN A 497 33.96 -4.04 7.37
CA ASN A 497 34.64 -4.96 6.45
C ASN A 497 34.03 -6.37 6.40
N THR A 498 33.15 -6.71 7.36
CA THR A 498 32.50 -8.01 7.50
C THR A 498 31.29 -8.17 6.59
N SER A 499 30.71 -7.08 6.10
CA SER A 499 29.52 -7.05 5.24
C SER A 499 29.84 -6.51 3.85
N THR A 500 28.81 -6.35 3.03
CA THR A 500 28.80 -5.76 1.70
C THR A 500 29.89 -6.36 0.83
N THR A 501 29.86 -7.68 0.73
CA THR A 501 30.82 -8.48 -0.06
C THR A 501 30.71 -8.15 -1.54
N GLN A 502 31.81 -8.35 -2.28
CA GLN A 502 31.79 -8.11 -3.72
C GLN A 502 30.81 -9.05 -4.45
N GLU A 503 30.66 -10.29 -3.97
CA GLU A 503 29.72 -11.25 -4.55
C GLU A 503 28.26 -10.79 -4.38
N PHE A 504 27.90 -10.30 -3.20
CA PHE A 504 26.60 -9.69 -2.94
C PHE A 504 26.35 -8.47 -3.83
N LEU A 505 27.31 -7.54 -3.91
CA LEU A 505 27.22 -6.36 -4.77
C LEU A 505 27.10 -6.69 -6.26
N ASN A 506 27.72 -7.78 -6.72
CA ASN A 506 27.59 -8.22 -8.11
C ASN A 506 26.17 -8.71 -8.46
N LYS A 507 25.36 -9.09 -7.46
CA LYS A 507 23.95 -9.43 -7.60
C LYS A 507 23.06 -8.21 -7.43
N ALA A 508 23.23 -7.48 -6.32
CA ALA A 508 22.41 -6.33 -5.96
C ALA A 508 22.59 -5.11 -6.89
N LYS A 509 23.81 -4.85 -7.36
CA LYS A 509 24.17 -3.76 -8.29
C LYS A 509 23.47 -2.38 -8.07
N PRO A 510 23.42 -1.88 -6.83
CA PRO A 510 22.70 -0.65 -6.53
C PRO A 510 23.22 0.59 -7.26
N GLU A 511 22.32 1.37 -7.85
CA GLU A 511 22.64 2.71 -8.36
C GLU A 511 22.98 3.67 -7.21
N HIS A 512 22.31 3.51 -6.07
CA HIS A 512 22.50 4.29 -4.86
C HIS A 512 22.79 3.40 -3.64
N ALA A 513 23.83 3.74 -2.87
CA ALA A 513 24.17 3.06 -1.64
C ALA A 513 24.11 4.04 -0.47
N VAL A 514 23.25 3.76 0.52
CA VAL A 514 23.10 4.58 1.72
C VAL A 514 23.76 3.90 2.91
N ILE A 515 24.67 4.59 3.58
CA ILE A 515 25.37 4.13 4.77
C ILE A 515 24.84 4.92 5.96
N SER A 516 24.04 4.28 6.82
CA SER A 516 23.72 4.86 8.14
C SER A 516 24.90 4.63 9.07
N VAL A 517 25.59 5.71 9.40
CA VAL A 517 26.83 5.73 10.16
C VAL A 517 27.01 7.08 10.82
N GLY A 518 27.78 7.12 11.91
CA GLY A 518 28.13 8.32 12.67
C GLY A 518 29.57 8.27 13.18
N GLU A 519 29.92 9.19 14.08
CA GLU A 519 31.20 9.12 14.79
C GLU A 519 31.29 7.79 15.57
N ASN A 520 32.34 7.01 15.27
CA ASN A 520 32.54 5.68 15.83
C ASN A 520 34.03 5.35 15.98
N SER A 521 34.34 4.39 16.86
CA SER A 521 35.71 3.90 17.06
C SER A 521 36.07 2.68 16.20
N TYR A 522 35.11 2.14 15.45
CA TYR A 522 35.28 0.94 14.61
C TYR A 522 36.01 1.24 13.29
N GLY A 523 36.03 2.51 12.88
CA GLY A 523 36.56 2.93 11.59
C GLY A 523 35.54 2.74 10.46
N HIS A 524 34.25 2.72 10.79
CA HIS A 524 33.16 2.65 9.83
C HIS A 524 32.83 4.04 9.24
N PRO A 525 32.43 4.14 7.97
CA PRO A 525 32.53 3.06 6.98
C PRO A 525 34.00 2.84 6.61
N THR A 526 34.37 1.59 6.39
CA THR A 526 35.76 1.27 6.07
C THR A 526 36.09 1.65 4.62
N GLN A 527 37.36 1.99 4.35
CA GLN A 527 37.78 2.38 3.00
C GLN A 527 37.57 1.26 1.97
N ASN A 528 37.64 -0.02 2.38
CA ASN A 528 37.40 -1.15 1.49
C ASN A 528 35.94 -1.19 1.01
N ILE A 529 34.97 -0.95 1.89
CA ILE A 529 33.55 -0.91 1.50
C ILE A 529 33.30 0.26 0.55
N LEU A 530 33.83 1.44 0.85
CA LEU A 530 33.74 2.59 -0.05
C LEU A 530 34.32 2.27 -1.43
N ASN A 531 35.49 1.63 -1.48
CA ASN A 531 36.11 1.23 -2.75
C ASN A 531 35.26 0.23 -3.54
N ARG A 532 34.60 -0.74 -2.88
CA ARG A 532 33.70 -1.69 -3.54
C ARG A 532 32.49 -0.98 -4.14
N LEU A 533 31.83 -0.11 -3.36
CA LEU A 533 30.66 0.65 -3.79
C LEU A 533 30.96 1.59 -4.96
N PHE A 534 32.07 2.33 -4.89
CA PHE A 534 32.52 3.16 -6.02
C PHE A 534 32.95 2.31 -7.22
N GLY A 535 33.55 1.14 -6.99
CA GLY A 535 34.00 0.22 -8.03
C GLY A 535 32.87 -0.34 -8.90
N ILE A 536 31.66 -0.48 -8.35
CA ILE A 536 30.47 -0.89 -9.11
C ILE A 536 29.69 0.31 -9.70
N GLY A 537 30.17 1.54 -9.49
CA GLY A 537 29.53 2.76 -10.00
C GLY A 537 28.42 3.33 -9.13
N SER A 538 28.24 2.82 -7.90
CA SER A 538 27.18 3.27 -6.99
C SER A 538 27.44 4.68 -6.44
N LYS A 539 26.40 5.49 -6.34
CA LYS A 539 26.44 6.80 -5.66
C LYS A 539 26.26 6.59 -4.16
N VAL A 540 27.28 6.95 -3.38
CA VAL A 540 27.30 6.74 -1.93
C VAL A 540 26.75 7.94 -1.18
N TRP A 541 25.79 7.69 -0.30
CA TRP A 541 25.21 8.63 0.67
C TRP A 541 25.57 8.18 2.08
N ARG A 542 25.93 9.09 2.98
CA ARG A 542 26.25 8.76 4.37
C ARG A 542 25.53 9.68 5.32
N THR A 543 24.86 9.14 6.34
CA THR A 543 24.08 9.96 7.28
C THR A 543 24.96 10.93 8.08
N ASP A 544 26.21 10.57 8.36
CA ASP A 544 27.17 11.46 9.03
C ASP A 544 27.64 12.67 8.21
N LYS A 545 27.52 12.60 6.88
CA LYS A 545 27.90 13.68 5.95
C LYS A 545 26.70 14.38 5.34
N ASN A 546 25.60 13.67 5.19
CA ASN A 546 24.40 14.12 4.49
C ASN A 546 23.21 14.35 5.45
N GLY A 547 23.37 14.16 6.77
CA GLY A 547 22.23 14.23 7.69
C GLY A 547 21.21 13.13 7.40
N HIS A 548 19.93 13.44 7.45
CA HIS A 548 18.89 12.52 7.00
C HIS A 548 18.99 12.37 5.47
N VAL A 549 18.95 11.14 4.98
CA VAL A 549 18.90 10.85 3.54
C VAL A 549 17.50 10.37 3.22
N ILE A 550 16.83 11.04 2.28
CA ILE A 550 15.45 10.76 1.90
C ILE A 550 15.46 10.32 0.44
N MET A 551 14.89 9.15 0.20
CA MET A 551 14.57 8.65 -1.12
C MET A 551 13.07 8.83 -1.33
N THR A 552 12.69 9.42 -2.45
CA THR A 552 11.29 9.57 -2.87
C THR A 552 11.15 8.92 -4.25
N SER A 553 10.15 8.06 -4.46
CA SER A 553 9.90 7.45 -5.77
C SER A 553 8.41 7.42 -6.14
N ASP A 554 8.12 7.71 -7.41
CA ASP A 554 6.79 7.53 -8.03
C ASP A 554 6.59 6.11 -8.59
N GLY A 555 7.53 5.20 -8.33
CA GLY A 555 7.57 3.84 -8.86
C GLY A 555 8.26 3.72 -10.23
N ASN A 556 8.79 4.80 -10.78
CA ASN A 556 9.61 4.80 -12.00
C ASN A 556 10.86 5.65 -11.87
N ASN A 557 10.77 6.77 -11.15
CA ASN A 557 11.85 7.73 -10.95
C ASN A 557 12.21 7.80 -9.48
N ILE A 558 13.51 7.85 -9.18
CA ILE A 558 14.03 7.98 -7.82
C ILE A 558 14.67 9.36 -7.67
N ASP A 559 14.24 10.10 -6.65
CA ASP A 559 14.86 11.34 -6.19
C ASP A 559 15.52 11.11 -4.83
N MET A 560 16.79 11.54 -4.70
CA MET A 560 17.57 11.38 -3.47
C MET A 560 17.91 12.76 -2.91
N LYS A 561 17.49 13.02 -1.67
CA LYS A 561 17.70 14.28 -0.96
C LYS A 561 18.44 14.10 0.35
N SER A 562 19.09 15.17 0.77
CA SER A 562 19.78 15.30 2.04
C SER A 562 19.14 16.44 2.83
N ILE A 563 18.77 16.17 4.07
CA ILE A 563 18.22 17.15 5.00
C ILE A 563 19.12 17.22 6.23
N THR A 564 19.58 18.41 6.57
CA THR A 564 20.38 18.63 7.78
C THR A 564 19.57 18.29 9.03
N GLY A 565 20.08 17.38 9.84
CA GLY A 565 19.48 16.97 11.11
C GLY A 565 20.24 15.79 11.73
N GLY A 566 19.90 15.44 12.97
CA GLY A 566 20.60 14.42 13.75
C GLY A 566 21.96 14.88 14.34
N PRO A 567 22.73 13.94 14.93
CA PRO A 567 24.02 14.23 15.54
C PRO A 567 24.99 14.83 14.53
N GLN A 568 25.59 15.96 14.88
CA GLN A 568 26.60 16.63 14.06
C GLN A 568 27.96 15.98 14.33
N THR A 569 28.63 15.52 13.28
CA THR A 569 30.05 15.16 13.37
C THR A 569 30.90 16.43 13.40
N LYS A 570 32.05 16.38 14.10
CA LYS A 570 33.10 17.38 13.87
C LYS A 570 33.54 17.26 12.40
N PRO A 571 33.80 18.37 11.69
CA PRO A 571 34.32 18.30 10.33
C PRO A 571 35.57 17.40 10.32
N ASP A 572 35.57 16.42 9.40
CA ASP A 572 36.76 15.60 9.13
C ASP A 572 37.96 16.55 8.95
N PRO A 573 39.14 16.26 9.54
CA PRO A 573 40.36 16.89 9.05
C PRO A 573 40.45 16.61 7.55
N GLU A 574 40.82 17.62 6.77
CA GLU A 574 40.96 17.55 5.30
C GLU A 574 41.49 16.17 4.86
N PRO A 575 40.92 15.57 3.80
CA PRO A 575 41.33 14.27 3.33
C PRO A 575 42.85 14.27 3.15
N THR A 576 43.53 13.48 3.97
CA THR A 576 44.96 13.28 3.77
C THR A 576 45.13 12.67 2.38
N PRO A 577 46.07 13.19 1.57
CA PRO A 577 46.31 12.64 0.24
C PRO A 577 46.57 11.13 0.37
N PRO A 578 46.23 10.32 -0.66
CA PRO A 578 46.46 8.89 -0.61
C PRO A 578 47.90 8.60 -0.18
N PRO A 579 48.15 7.55 0.63
CA PRO A 579 49.47 7.28 1.17
C PRO A 579 50.48 7.28 0.03
N THR A 580 51.36 8.27 0.05
CA THR A 580 52.45 8.35 -0.92
C THR A 580 53.23 7.05 -0.81
N VAL A 581 53.30 6.30 -1.90
CA VAL A 581 54.13 5.10 -2.02
C VAL A 581 55.52 5.45 -1.48
N ASP A 582 55.89 4.84 -0.35
CA ASP A 582 57.12 5.15 0.36
C ASP A 582 58.30 4.94 -0.58
N LYS A 583 59.06 6.01 -0.86
CA LYS A 583 60.06 6.01 -1.92
C LYS A 583 61.17 5.03 -1.56
N ILE A 584 61.60 4.24 -2.54
CA ILE A 584 62.78 3.40 -2.37
C ILE A 584 64.03 4.28 -2.43
N VAL A 585 64.90 4.15 -1.43
CA VAL A 585 66.17 4.88 -1.31
C VAL A 585 67.34 3.92 -1.04
N TYR A 586 68.56 4.43 -1.22
CA TYR A 586 69.79 3.67 -1.08
C TYR A 586 70.75 4.35 -0.11
N ALA A 587 71.30 3.61 0.85
CA ALA A 587 72.24 4.12 1.85
C ALA A 587 73.52 3.28 1.91
N ASN A 588 74.64 3.88 2.34
CA ASN A 588 75.94 3.21 2.40
C ASN A 588 75.94 2.10 3.48
N GLY A 589 76.22 0.86 3.08
CA GLY A 589 76.31 -0.30 3.97
C GLY A 589 77.59 -0.38 4.81
N GLY A 590 77.93 0.67 5.55
CA GLY A 590 78.91 0.59 6.65
C GLY A 590 80.35 1.00 6.37
N SER A 591 80.65 1.77 5.30
CA SER A 591 82.03 2.29 5.08
C SER A 591 82.13 3.79 4.76
N SER A 592 81.05 4.58 4.92
CA SER A 592 81.11 6.04 4.72
C SER A 592 80.71 6.81 5.98
N SER A 593 81.40 7.91 6.28
CA SER A 593 81.09 8.85 7.38
C SER A 593 79.83 9.70 7.14
N SER A 594 79.19 9.59 5.98
CA SER A 594 77.95 10.32 5.68
C SER A 594 76.72 9.48 5.98
N ASN A 595 75.97 9.84 7.00
CA ASN A 595 74.68 9.24 7.35
C ASN A 595 73.58 9.71 6.38
N LYS A 596 73.77 9.48 5.07
CA LYS A 596 72.90 9.98 3.99
C LYS A 596 72.28 8.85 3.18
N TYR A 597 71.04 9.05 2.72
CA TYR A 597 70.41 8.20 1.70
C TYR A 597 70.27 8.95 0.36
N HIS A 598 70.18 8.17 -0.72
CA HIS A 598 70.26 8.63 -2.11
C HIS A 598 69.17 8.00 -2.98
N LYS A 599 68.88 8.63 -4.14
CA LYS A 599 67.86 8.13 -5.09
C LYS A 599 68.27 6.86 -5.83
N THR A 600 69.57 6.62 -6.01
CA THR A 600 70.09 5.48 -6.78
C THR A 600 71.25 4.81 -6.06
N ALA A 601 71.42 3.51 -6.29
CA ALA A 601 72.50 2.70 -5.72
C ALA A 601 73.92 3.13 -6.14
N THR A 602 74.05 3.96 -7.18
CA THR A 602 75.33 4.41 -7.76
C THR A 602 75.67 5.86 -7.42
N SER A 603 74.79 6.56 -6.71
CA SER A 603 75.00 7.97 -6.32
C SER A 603 76.29 8.14 -5.53
N HIS A 604 77.11 9.13 -5.92
CA HIS A 604 78.41 9.46 -5.32
C HIS A 604 79.41 8.29 -5.22
N GLY A 605 79.33 7.29 -6.10
CA GLY A 605 80.29 6.18 -6.13
C GLY A 605 80.18 5.22 -4.94
N MET A 606 79.01 5.17 -4.31
CA MET A 606 78.67 4.26 -3.21
C MET A 606 78.97 2.79 -3.56
N LYS A 607 79.69 2.10 -2.67
CA LYS A 607 79.93 0.65 -2.76
C LYS A 607 79.16 -0.06 -1.64
N GLY A 608 78.36 -1.07 -2.01
CA GLY A 608 77.55 -1.83 -1.04
C GLY A 608 76.28 -1.09 -0.59
N ALA A 609 75.52 -0.53 -1.53
CA ALA A 609 74.27 0.19 -1.24
C ALA A 609 73.20 -0.74 -0.63
N ILE A 610 72.61 -0.34 0.49
CA ILE A 610 71.45 -0.99 1.10
C ILE A 610 70.19 -0.32 0.58
N LYS A 611 69.32 -1.10 -0.05
CA LYS A 611 67.99 -0.68 -0.50
C LYS A 611 67.01 -0.74 0.67
N MET A 612 66.27 0.33 0.92
CA MET A 612 65.23 0.42 1.96
C MET A 612 64.19 1.48 1.58
N THR A 613 63.11 1.59 2.34
CA THR A 613 62.17 2.70 2.14
C THR A 613 62.70 4.00 2.75
N GLU A 614 62.21 5.15 2.29
CA GLU A 614 62.61 6.46 2.81
C GLU A 614 62.27 6.58 4.31
N SER A 615 61.14 6.02 4.73
CA SER A 615 60.76 5.96 6.15
C SER A 615 61.70 5.08 6.97
N GLU A 616 62.09 3.91 6.46
CA GLU A 616 63.08 3.04 7.12
C GLU A 616 64.45 3.72 7.24
N ALA A 617 64.88 4.45 6.21
CA ALA A 617 66.12 5.21 6.22
C ALA A 617 66.09 6.31 7.29
N LYS A 618 65.01 7.09 7.36
CA LYS A 618 64.83 8.12 8.41
C LYS A 618 64.79 7.51 9.80
N LYS A 619 64.09 6.38 9.99
CA LYS A 619 64.03 5.66 11.28
C LYS A 619 65.40 5.13 11.73
N LYS A 620 66.26 4.76 10.78
CA LYS A 620 67.65 4.36 11.01
C LYS A 620 68.61 5.56 11.14
N GLY A 621 68.10 6.79 11.12
CA GLY A 621 68.86 8.02 11.33
C GLY A 621 69.51 8.62 10.08
N TYR A 622 69.26 8.06 8.89
CA TYR A 622 69.79 8.62 7.65
C TYR A 622 69.04 9.90 7.25
N ILE A 623 69.79 10.88 6.72
CA ILE A 623 69.25 12.13 6.19
C ILE A 623 69.33 12.17 4.66
N ALA A 624 68.43 12.90 4.00
CA ALA A 624 68.46 13.01 2.54
C ALA A 624 69.77 13.66 2.06
N CYS A 625 70.39 13.09 1.02
CA CYS A 625 71.47 13.80 0.33
C CYS A 625 70.91 15.01 -0.42
N LYS A 626 71.28 16.23 0.01
CA LYS A 626 70.91 17.51 -0.61
C LYS A 626 71.24 17.66 -2.10
N THR A 627 72.10 16.78 -2.63
CA THR A 627 72.48 16.77 -4.04
C THR A 627 71.58 15.84 -4.85
N CYS A 628 71.06 14.78 -4.23
CA CYS A 628 70.24 13.77 -4.89
C CYS A 628 68.74 14.09 -4.78
N PHE A 629 68.35 14.74 -3.69
CA PHE A 629 66.99 15.20 -3.37
C PHE A 629 67.05 16.70 -3.16
#